data_AF-A0AAV8GNR3-F1
#
_entry.id   AF-A0AAV8GNR3-F1
#
_cell.length_a   1.000
_cell.length_b   1.000
_cell.length_c   1.000
_cell.angle_alpha   90.00
_cell.angle_beta   90.00
_cell.angle_gamma   90.00
#
_symmetry.space_group_name_H-M   'P 1'
#
loop_
_entity.id
_entity.type
_entity.pdbx_description
1 polymer ?
#
loop_
_entity_poly.entity_id
_entity_poly.type
_entity_poly.pdbx_seq_one_letter_code
_entity_poly.pdbx_strand_id
1 'polypeptide(L)'
;MDKPEKPKDDAADEVKTAYAKWERSNRMSLMIMKSTISLAIRGGIPEKNVAGELFTAKEFLASVEEQFKSTSKANASALIMKMLTTKYNGTSGVREHIMMMNDMAAKLNGMDMAISEGFLVHFIMTSLPAQFGPFKINYNTQKEKWKMSELIAMCVEEEERLKTEKPDFAHAAIESPKQKKINGKGKNKKDDGLGVNKASTSGTKRVFKCNHCKKPGHVRKECTKFRAWLAKKGIPFREDAGKGKKEA
;
A
#
# COMPACT_ATOMS: atom_id res chain seq x y z
N MET A 1 24.10 24.74 -23.75
CA MET A 1 25.21 25.18 -24.61
C MET A 1 26.12 24.00 -24.84
N ASP A 2 26.33 23.64 -26.09
CA ASP A 2 27.27 22.56 -26.44
C ASP A 2 28.72 23.00 -26.20
N LYS A 3 29.61 22.02 -26.04
CA LYS A 3 31.05 22.27 -25.88
C LYS A 3 31.59 22.83 -27.20
N PRO A 4 32.08 24.07 -27.25
CA PRO A 4 32.71 24.62 -28.45
C PRO A 4 34.02 23.88 -28.72
N GLU A 5 34.41 23.82 -29.99
CA GLU A 5 35.70 23.25 -30.38
C GLU A 5 36.83 24.07 -29.76
N LYS A 6 37.88 23.37 -29.30
CA LYS A 6 39.02 24.04 -28.67
C LYS A 6 39.73 24.91 -29.72
N PRO A 7 39.91 26.22 -29.49
CA PRO A 7 40.60 27.09 -30.43
C PRO A 7 42.03 26.62 -30.67
N LYS A 8 42.50 26.71 -31.92
CA LYS A 8 43.91 26.53 -32.26
C LYS A 8 44.74 27.75 -31.81
N ASP A 9 46.05 27.58 -31.69
CA ASP A 9 46.96 28.64 -31.22
C ASP A 9 46.99 29.86 -32.15
N ASP A 10 46.70 29.67 -33.44
CA ASP A 10 46.59 30.70 -34.47
C ASP A 10 45.17 31.31 -34.61
N ALA A 11 44.21 30.83 -33.82
CA ALA A 11 42.84 31.33 -33.87
C ALA A 11 42.75 32.80 -33.43
N ALA A 12 41.76 33.50 -33.98
CA ALA A 12 41.45 34.89 -33.63
C ALA A 12 41.17 35.06 -32.13
N ASP A 13 41.59 36.20 -31.57
CA ASP A 13 41.46 36.50 -30.14
C ASP A 13 40.01 36.47 -29.66
N GLU A 14 39.06 36.84 -30.53
CA GLU A 14 37.63 36.75 -30.24
C GLU A 14 37.16 35.31 -29.97
N VAL A 15 37.66 34.34 -30.75
CA VAL A 15 37.33 32.91 -30.61
C VAL A 15 37.92 32.34 -29.31
N LYS A 16 39.17 32.71 -29.00
CA LYS A 16 39.83 32.34 -27.73
C LYS A 16 39.10 32.92 -26.52
N THR A 17 38.69 34.19 -26.61
CA THR A 17 37.94 34.88 -25.55
C THR A 17 36.56 34.25 -25.33
N ALA A 18 35.85 33.91 -26.40
CA ALA A 18 34.56 33.22 -26.33
C ALA A 18 34.69 31.85 -25.67
N TYR A 19 35.71 31.06 -26.04
CA TYR A 19 35.99 29.77 -25.43
C TYR A 19 36.29 29.90 -23.93
N ALA A 20 37.15 30.83 -23.53
CA ALA A 20 37.48 31.07 -22.12
C ALA A 20 36.26 31.48 -21.29
N LYS A 21 35.36 32.29 -21.87
CA LYS A 21 34.09 32.66 -21.23
C LYS A 21 33.17 31.46 -21.06
N TRP A 22 33.05 30.60 -22.08
CA TRP A 22 32.30 29.35 -21.99
C TRP A 22 32.87 28.42 -20.91
N GLU A 23 34.19 28.23 -20.89
CA GLU A 23 34.87 27.36 -19.93
C GLU A 23 34.65 27.83 -18.49
N ARG A 24 34.77 29.15 -18.25
CA ARG A 24 34.46 29.76 -16.95
C ARG A 24 33.01 29.49 -16.53
N SER A 25 32.05 29.70 -17.43
CA SER A 25 30.63 29.46 -17.17
C SER A 25 30.34 27.99 -16.88
N ASN A 26 30.91 27.08 -17.67
CA ASN A 26 30.79 25.64 -17.50
C ASN A 26 31.35 25.18 -16.15
N ARG A 27 32.53 25.68 -15.76
CA ARG A 27 33.14 25.38 -14.46
C ARG A 27 32.30 25.87 -13.29
N MET A 28 31.76 27.08 -13.35
CA MET A 28 30.88 27.62 -12.31
C MET A 28 29.60 26.81 -12.19
N SER A 29 28.97 26.48 -13.32
CA SER A 29 27.75 25.67 -13.36
C SER A 29 27.97 24.29 -12.75
N LEU A 30 29.09 23.62 -13.10
CA LEU A 30 29.45 22.33 -12.55
C LEU A 30 29.67 22.39 -11.03
N MET A 31 30.35 23.42 -10.52
CA MET A 31 30.54 23.59 -9.08
C MET A 31 29.21 23.79 -8.35
N ILE A 32 28.32 24.63 -8.88
CA ILE A 32 26.99 24.84 -8.31
C ILE A 32 26.22 23.53 -8.26
N MET A 33 26.12 22.81 -9.40
CA MET A 33 25.42 21.52 -9.47
C MET A 33 26.01 20.48 -8.49
N LYS A 34 27.34 20.37 -8.41
CA LYS A 34 28.01 19.45 -7.48
C LYS A 34 27.83 19.83 -6.00
N SER A 35 27.53 21.10 -5.70
CA SER A 35 27.28 21.61 -4.35
C SER A 35 25.82 21.48 -3.91
N THR A 36 24.87 21.54 -4.85
CA THR A 36 23.43 21.45 -4.58
C THR A 36 22.93 20.01 -4.51
N ILE A 37 23.62 19.08 -5.16
CA ILE A 37 23.30 17.65 -5.14
C ILE A 37 23.90 16.99 -3.89
N SER A 38 23.13 16.13 -3.23
CA SER A 38 23.58 15.42 -2.02
C SER A 38 24.78 14.51 -2.30
N LEU A 39 25.64 14.34 -1.28
CA LEU A 39 26.85 13.49 -1.41
C LEU A 39 26.52 12.04 -1.80
N ALA A 40 25.39 11.51 -1.35
CA ALA A 40 24.93 10.16 -1.69
C ALA A 40 24.70 10.01 -3.20
N ILE A 41 24.12 11.02 -3.84
CA ILE A 41 23.88 11.04 -5.29
C ILE A 41 25.20 11.26 -6.04
N ARG A 42 26.04 12.16 -5.54
CA ARG A 42 27.36 12.46 -6.13
C ARG A 42 28.28 11.25 -6.13
N GLY A 43 28.24 10.42 -5.09
CA GLY A 43 29.05 9.19 -5.01
C GLY A 43 28.70 8.13 -6.06
N GLY A 44 27.49 8.19 -6.63
CA GLY A 44 27.06 7.30 -7.73
C GLY A 44 27.48 7.78 -9.12
N ILE A 45 28.11 8.95 -9.24
CA ILE A 45 28.52 9.53 -10.52
C ILE A 45 30.05 9.48 -10.60
N PRO A 46 30.64 8.94 -11.69
CA PRO A 46 32.08 8.98 -11.89
C PRO A 46 32.65 10.40 -11.81
N GLU A 47 33.94 10.56 -11.49
CA GLU A 47 34.56 11.90 -11.47
C GLU A 47 34.93 12.42 -12.86
N LYS A 48 35.10 11.51 -13.82
CA LYS A 48 35.52 11.76 -15.20
C LYS A 48 34.57 11.09 -16.20
N ASN A 49 34.46 11.67 -17.39
CA ASN A 49 33.69 11.09 -18.49
C ASN A 49 34.42 9.87 -19.11
N VAL A 50 33.81 9.26 -20.12
CA VAL A 50 34.34 8.04 -20.80
C VAL A 50 35.71 8.28 -21.44
N ALA A 51 36.04 9.54 -21.79
CA ALA A 51 37.34 9.93 -22.34
C ALA A 51 38.39 10.28 -21.27
N GLY A 52 38.07 10.13 -19.98
CA GLY A 52 38.98 10.47 -18.88
C GLY A 52 39.10 11.98 -18.60
N GLU A 53 38.27 12.81 -19.23
CA GLU A 53 38.19 14.24 -19.00
C GLU A 53 37.22 14.57 -17.85
N LEU A 54 37.39 15.73 -17.21
CA LEU A 54 36.39 16.23 -16.27
C LEU A 54 35.06 16.47 -16.99
N PHE A 55 33.97 16.10 -16.34
CA PHE A 55 32.63 16.37 -16.85
C PHE A 55 32.43 17.86 -17.17
N THR A 56 31.89 18.14 -18.35
CA THR A 56 31.15 19.39 -18.57
C THR A 56 29.90 19.41 -17.69
N ALA A 57 29.38 20.60 -17.41
CA ALA A 57 28.12 20.75 -16.67
C ALA A 57 26.97 20.00 -17.35
N LYS A 58 26.96 19.97 -18.69
CA LYS A 58 25.97 19.23 -19.48
C LYS A 58 26.09 17.71 -19.29
N GLU A 59 27.29 17.15 -19.44
CA GLU A 59 27.52 15.70 -19.26
C GLU A 59 27.26 15.26 -17.81
N PHE A 60 27.57 16.12 -16.84
CA PHE A 60 27.29 15.84 -15.43
C PHE A 60 25.78 15.73 -15.20
N LEU A 61 24.98 16.69 -15.69
CA LEU A 61 23.52 16.62 -15.60
C LEU A 61 22.95 15.37 -16.31
N ALA A 62 23.45 15.04 -17.49
CA ALA A 62 23.01 13.83 -18.20
C ALA A 62 23.33 12.55 -17.39
N SER A 63 24.48 12.52 -16.70
CA SER A 63 24.87 11.39 -15.85
C SER A 63 23.99 11.29 -14.60
N VAL A 64 23.64 12.43 -13.98
CA VAL A 64 22.63 12.47 -12.91
C VAL A 64 21.33 11.89 -13.45
N GLU A 65 20.81 12.43 -14.55
CA GLU A 65 19.55 11.98 -15.15
C GLU A 65 19.52 10.47 -15.40
N GLU A 66 20.59 9.90 -15.96
CA GLU A 66 20.69 8.47 -16.25
C GLU A 66 20.64 7.59 -14.99
N GLN A 67 21.33 7.98 -13.91
CA GLN A 67 21.26 7.26 -12.64
C GLN A 67 19.84 7.22 -12.08
N PHE A 68 19.09 8.31 -12.22
CA PHE A 68 17.71 8.40 -11.73
C PHE A 68 16.68 7.78 -12.67
N LYS A 69 16.96 7.62 -13.97
CA LYS A 69 16.08 6.89 -14.90
C LYS A 69 15.87 5.44 -14.45
N SER A 70 16.92 4.76 -14.00
CA SER A 70 16.82 3.37 -13.53
C SER A 70 15.92 3.24 -12.29
N THR A 71 16.08 4.16 -11.33
CA THR A 71 15.26 4.24 -10.12
C THR A 71 13.79 4.56 -10.45
N SER A 72 13.56 5.48 -11.39
CA SER A 72 12.23 5.83 -11.87
C SER A 72 11.51 4.63 -12.50
N LYS A 73 12.20 3.84 -13.34
CA LYS A 73 11.65 2.62 -13.94
C LYS A 73 11.29 1.55 -12.89
N ALA A 74 12.16 1.32 -11.92
CA ALA A 74 11.89 0.37 -10.84
C ALA A 74 10.70 0.81 -9.97
N ASN A 75 10.61 2.10 -9.67
CA ASN A 75 9.49 2.69 -8.92
C ASN A 75 8.17 2.57 -9.70
N ALA A 76 8.20 2.87 -11.00
CA ALA A 76 7.05 2.69 -11.89
C ALA A 76 6.56 1.23 -11.89
N SER A 77 7.47 0.28 -12.07
CA SER A 77 7.16 -1.16 -12.02
C SER A 77 6.57 -1.60 -10.68
N ALA A 78 7.19 -1.19 -9.57
CA ALA A 78 6.70 -1.49 -8.22
C ALA A 78 5.30 -0.90 -7.96
N LEU A 79 5.05 0.32 -8.45
CA LEU A 79 3.76 0.99 -8.31
C LEU A 79 2.67 0.34 -9.16
N ILE A 80 2.98 -0.06 -10.40
CA ILE A 80 2.08 -0.88 -11.24
C ILE A 80 1.74 -2.18 -10.51
N MET A 81 2.75 -2.92 -10.04
CA MET A 81 2.53 -4.18 -9.33
C MET A 81 1.66 -4.00 -8.09
N LYS A 82 1.90 -2.94 -7.31
CA LYS A 82 1.06 -2.60 -6.17
C LYS A 82 -0.38 -2.31 -6.61
N MET A 83 -0.58 -1.53 -7.65
CA MET A 83 -1.90 -1.19 -8.18
C MET A 83 -2.64 -2.46 -8.64
N LEU A 84 -1.99 -3.35 -9.39
CA LEU A 84 -2.51 -4.66 -9.87
C LEU A 84 -2.93 -5.60 -8.74
N THR A 85 -2.14 -5.66 -7.68
CA THR A 85 -2.33 -6.60 -6.57
C THR A 85 -3.24 -6.08 -5.48
N THR A 86 -3.45 -4.76 -5.40
CA THR A 86 -4.32 -4.14 -4.41
C THR A 86 -5.79 -4.45 -4.73
N LYS A 87 -6.43 -5.20 -3.85
CA LYS A 87 -7.88 -5.47 -3.88
C LYS A 87 -8.55 -4.86 -2.66
N TYR A 88 -9.79 -4.43 -2.82
CA TYR A 88 -10.55 -3.95 -1.69
C TYR A 88 -10.89 -5.12 -0.77
N ASN A 89 -10.46 -5.04 0.49
CA ASN A 89 -10.53 -6.14 1.46
C ASN A 89 -11.70 -6.01 2.45
N GLY A 90 -12.50 -4.93 2.36
CA GLY A 90 -13.62 -4.69 3.26
C GLY A 90 -13.29 -4.06 4.62
N THR A 91 -12.01 -3.84 4.94
CA THR A 91 -11.63 -3.32 6.27
C THR A 91 -11.53 -1.80 6.31
N SER A 92 -10.99 -1.18 5.26
CA SER A 92 -11.05 0.26 5.06
C SER A 92 -12.38 0.64 4.39
N GLY A 93 -12.71 1.93 4.35
CA GLY A 93 -13.86 2.37 3.56
C GLY A 93 -13.57 2.26 2.06
N VAL A 94 -14.55 1.88 1.25
CA VAL A 94 -14.41 1.77 -0.21
C VAL A 94 -13.96 3.09 -0.85
N ARG A 95 -14.39 4.24 -0.30
CA ARG A 95 -13.94 5.57 -0.73
C ARG A 95 -12.42 5.75 -0.56
N GLU A 96 -11.87 5.29 0.55
CA GLU A 96 -10.43 5.36 0.83
C GLU A 96 -9.65 4.49 -0.16
N HIS A 97 -10.16 3.30 -0.46
CA HIS A 97 -9.57 2.42 -1.49
C HIS A 97 -9.57 3.07 -2.87
N ILE A 98 -10.66 3.72 -3.27
CA ILE A 98 -10.75 4.43 -4.56
C ILE A 98 -9.76 5.61 -4.60
N MET A 99 -9.68 6.40 -3.53
CA MET A 99 -8.73 7.52 -3.44
C MET A 99 -7.29 7.04 -3.54
N MET A 100 -6.94 5.93 -2.89
CA MET A 100 -5.62 5.32 -3.00
C MET A 100 -5.32 4.87 -4.44
N MET A 101 -6.27 4.26 -5.14
CA MET A 101 -6.12 3.88 -6.55
C MET A 101 -5.91 5.11 -7.46
N ASN A 102 -6.65 6.20 -7.20
CA ASN A 102 -6.51 7.45 -7.93
C ASN A 102 -5.15 8.13 -7.70
N ASP A 103 -4.65 8.12 -6.45
CA ASP A 103 -3.31 8.61 -6.12
C ASP A 103 -2.21 7.80 -6.83
N MET A 104 -2.33 6.47 -6.87
CA MET A 104 -1.40 5.62 -7.62
C MET A 104 -1.43 5.95 -9.11
N ALA A 105 -2.62 6.13 -9.70
CA ALA A 105 -2.74 6.51 -11.10
C ALA A 105 -2.13 7.89 -11.41
N ALA A 106 -2.35 8.88 -10.53
CA ALA A 106 -1.76 10.21 -10.66
C ALA A 106 -0.21 10.17 -10.60
N LYS A 107 0.35 9.33 -9.72
CA LYS A 107 1.80 9.10 -9.65
C LYS A 107 2.36 8.46 -10.92
N LEU A 108 1.64 7.50 -11.51
CA LEU A 108 2.02 6.88 -12.78
C LEU A 108 1.96 7.88 -13.95
N ASN A 109 0.94 8.74 -13.99
CA ASN A 109 0.85 9.84 -14.94
C ASN A 109 2.05 10.80 -14.82
N GLY A 110 2.51 11.08 -13.61
CA GLY A 110 3.73 11.87 -13.36
C GLY A 110 5.04 11.20 -13.84
N MET A 111 5.00 9.91 -14.15
CA MET A 111 6.11 9.13 -14.71
C MET A 111 5.95 8.86 -16.21
N ASP A 112 5.15 9.68 -16.90
CA ASP A 112 4.85 9.55 -18.34
C ASP A 112 4.11 8.25 -18.71
N MET A 113 3.41 7.64 -17.74
CA MET A 113 2.56 6.48 -17.97
C MET A 113 1.09 6.88 -17.85
N ALA A 114 0.55 7.38 -18.97
CA ALA A 114 -0.79 7.91 -19.04
C ALA A 114 -1.86 6.85 -18.73
N ILE A 115 -2.67 7.11 -17.70
CA ILE A 115 -3.84 6.34 -17.29
C ILE A 115 -5.07 7.21 -17.49
N SER A 116 -5.94 6.79 -18.41
CA SER A 116 -7.21 7.45 -18.65
C SER A 116 -8.19 7.21 -17.50
N GLU A 117 -9.09 8.17 -17.26
CA GLU A 117 -10.12 8.05 -16.23
C GLU A 117 -10.99 6.80 -16.45
N GLY A 118 -11.40 6.53 -17.70
CA GLY A 118 -12.19 5.34 -18.04
C GLY A 118 -11.48 4.04 -17.71
N PHE A 119 -10.17 3.93 -18.02
CA PHE A 119 -9.39 2.75 -17.62
C PHE A 119 -9.36 2.60 -16.11
N LEU A 120 -9.10 3.68 -15.37
CA LEU A 120 -9.02 3.65 -13.92
C LEU A 120 -10.34 3.22 -13.27
N VAL A 121 -11.48 3.71 -13.78
CA VAL A 121 -12.82 3.30 -13.32
C VAL A 121 -13.00 1.79 -13.49
N HIS A 122 -12.76 1.26 -14.70
CA HIS A 122 -12.85 -0.19 -14.93
C HIS A 122 -11.89 -0.96 -14.03
N PHE A 123 -10.66 -0.47 -13.89
CA PHE A 123 -9.65 -1.09 -13.06
C PHE A 123 -10.10 -1.20 -11.60
N ILE A 124 -10.64 -0.12 -11.03
CA ILE A 124 -11.19 -0.11 -9.68
C ILE A 124 -12.35 -1.12 -9.57
N MET A 125 -13.26 -1.19 -10.54
CA MET A 125 -14.34 -2.19 -10.54
C MET A 125 -13.80 -3.62 -10.50
N THR A 126 -12.68 -3.92 -11.16
CA THR A 126 -12.02 -5.25 -11.06
C THR A 126 -11.35 -5.49 -9.70
N SER A 127 -11.07 -4.44 -8.94
CA SER A 127 -10.43 -4.52 -7.63
C SER A 127 -11.42 -4.81 -6.49
N LEU A 128 -12.72 -4.60 -6.71
CA LEU A 128 -13.76 -4.85 -5.72
C LEU A 128 -13.97 -6.36 -5.48
N PRO A 129 -14.27 -6.79 -4.24
CA PRO A 129 -14.46 -8.20 -3.90
C PRO A 129 -15.79 -8.75 -4.44
N ALA A 130 -15.93 -10.08 -4.42
CA ALA A 130 -17.09 -10.79 -4.99
C ALA A 130 -18.45 -10.39 -4.39
N GLN A 131 -18.46 -9.87 -3.16
CA GLN A 131 -19.67 -9.33 -2.52
C GLN A 131 -20.30 -8.14 -3.27
N PHE A 132 -19.49 -7.39 -4.05
CA PHE A 132 -19.98 -6.35 -4.97
C PHE A 132 -20.49 -6.95 -6.29
N GLY A 133 -20.76 -8.26 -6.36
CA GLY A 133 -21.20 -8.96 -7.57
C GLY A 133 -22.43 -8.30 -8.23
N PRO A 134 -23.54 -8.08 -7.51
CA PRO A 134 -24.71 -7.38 -8.06
C PRO A 134 -24.39 -5.98 -8.59
N PHE A 135 -23.59 -5.22 -7.84
CA PHE A 135 -23.11 -3.91 -8.24
C PHE A 135 -22.29 -3.92 -9.53
N LYS A 136 -21.38 -4.89 -9.69
CA LYS A 136 -20.60 -5.07 -10.94
C LYS A 136 -21.49 -5.42 -12.13
N ILE A 137 -22.52 -6.23 -11.92
CA ILE A 137 -23.49 -6.56 -12.97
C ILE A 137 -24.20 -5.27 -13.42
N ASN A 138 -24.69 -4.47 -12.48
CA ASN A 138 -25.33 -3.18 -12.79
C ASN A 138 -24.40 -2.26 -13.60
N TYR A 139 -23.17 -2.08 -13.13
CA TYR A 139 -22.16 -1.30 -13.85
C TYR A 139 -21.93 -1.80 -15.28
N ASN A 140 -21.76 -3.12 -15.48
CA ASN A 140 -21.50 -3.72 -16.79
C ASN A 140 -22.71 -3.61 -17.75
N THR A 141 -23.93 -3.54 -17.22
CA THR A 141 -25.14 -3.39 -18.04
C THR A 141 -25.40 -1.95 -18.47
N GLN A 142 -24.79 -0.97 -17.80
CA GLN A 142 -24.94 0.43 -18.15
C GLN A 142 -24.06 0.78 -19.36
N LYS A 143 -24.65 1.47 -20.34
CA LYS A 143 -23.94 1.95 -21.53
C LYS A 143 -23.19 3.26 -21.30
N GLU A 144 -23.56 3.99 -20.25
CA GLU A 144 -22.97 5.27 -19.91
C GLU A 144 -21.58 5.10 -19.27
N LYS A 145 -20.65 5.97 -19.63
CA LYS A 145 -19.31 5.97 -19.05
C LYS A 145 -19.36 6.70 -17.71
N TRP A 146 -19.00 5.98 -16.65
CA TRP A 146 -18.94 6.56 -15.31
C TRP A 146 -17.71 7.45 -15.16
N LYS A 147 -17.90 8.59 -14.48
CA LYS A 147 -16.82 9.42 -13.94
C LYS A 147 -16.36 8.92 -12.59
N MET A 148 -15.21 9.39 -12.13
CA MET A 148 -14.68 9.03 -10.81
C MET A 148 -15.63 9.43 -9.67
N SER A 149 -16.29 10.60 -9.78
CA SER A 149 -17.26 11.08 -8.78
C SER A 149 -18.47 10.15 -8.63
N GLU A 150 -18.99 9.68 -9.76
CA GLU A 150 -20.12 8.73 -9.81
C GLU A 150 -19.70 7.37 -9.25
N LEU A 151 -18.54 6.86 -9.64
CA LEU A 151 -18.00 5.61 -9.10
C LEU A 151 -17.88 5.66 -7.57
N ILE A 152 -17.36 6.76 -7.01
CA ILE A 152 -17.23 6.93 -5.56
C ILE A 152 -18.59 6.90 -4.88
N ALA A 153 -19.55 7.70 -5.37
CA ALA A 153 -20.88 7.78 -4.78
C ALA A 153 -21.58 6.41 -4.77
N MET A 154 -21.59 5.74 -5.92
CA MET A 154 -22.24 4.46 -6.11
C MET A 154 -21.57 3.32 -5.32
N CYS A 155 -20.24 3.33 -5.19
CA CYS A 155 -19.53 2.35 -4.36
C CYS A 155 -19.83 2.53 -2.87
N VAL A 156 -19.90 3.77 -2.39
CA VAL A 156 -20.19 4.08 -0.98
C VAL A 156 -21.60 3.63 -0.61
N GLU A 157 -22.58 3.91 -1.47
CA GLU A 157 -23.96 3.46 -1.27
C GLU A 157 -24.06 1.92 -1.22
N GLU A 158 -23.38 1.23 -2.14
CA GLU A 158 -23.34 -0.23 -2.14
C GLU A 158 -22.66 -0.80 -0.89
N GLU A 159 -21.60 -0.15 -0.38
CA GLU A 159 -20.95 -0.56 0.87
C GLU A 159 -21.91 -0.46 2.07
N GLU A 160 -22.70 0.62 2.17
CA GLU A 160 -23.72 0.78 3.21
C GLU A 160 -24.84 -0.25 3.10
N ARG A 161 -25.29 -0.56 1.88
CA ARG A 161 -26.24 -1.66 1.62
C ARG A 161 -25.68 -3.00 2.08
N LEU A 162 -24.41 -3.30 1.79
CA LEU A 162 -23.76 -4.54 2.22
C LEU A 162 -23.61 -4.63 3.75
N LYS A 163 -23.32 -3.52 4.44
CA LYS A 163 -23.27 -3.45 5.91
C LYS A 163 -24.63 -3.77 6.56
N THR A 164 -25.72 -3.30 5.96
CA THR A 164 -27.08 -3.52 6.48
C THR A 164 -27.61 -4.93 6.21
N GLU A 165 -27.28 -5.53 5.06
CA GLU A 165 -27.72 -6.88 4.69
C GLU A 165 -26.89 -8.00 5.33
N LYS A 166 -25.63 -7.73 5.69
CA LYS A 166 -24.71 -8.70 6.31
C LYS A 166 -24.00 -8.08 7.51
N PRO A 167 -24.51 -8.25 8.74
CA PRO A 167 -23.88 -7.68 9.94
C PRO A 167 -22.49 -8.25 10.24
N ASP A 168 -22.09 -9.36 9.62
CA ASP A 168 -20.72 -9.89 9.69
C ASP A 168 -19.67 -8.96 9.04
N PHE A 169 -20.09 -7.95 8.26
CA PHE A 169 -19.20 -6.90 7.76
C PHE A 169 -18.84 -5.85 8.84
N ALA A 170 -19.66 -5.73 9.90
CA ALA A 170 -19.48 -4.75 10.96
C ALA A 170 -18.50 -5.18 12.08
N HIS A 171 -18.14 -6.47 12.15
CA HIS A 171 -17.33 -7.00 13.26
C HIS A 171 -15.83 -6.69 13.17
N ALA A 172 -15.36 -5.98 12.15
CA ALA A 172 -13.99 -5.46 12.10
C ALA A 172 -13.89 -3.95 12.41
N ALA A 173 -15.01 -3.22 12.47
CA ALA A 173 -15.02 -1.75 12.48
C ALA A 173 -15.35 -1.10 13.84
N ILE A 174 -15.55 -1.87 14.92
CA ILE A 174 -15.85 -1.32 16.25
C ILE A 174 -14.79 -1.74 17.28
N GLU A 175 -13.52 -1.53 17.00
CA GLU A 175 -12.52 -1.33 18.06
C GLU A 175 -11.54 -0.23 17.66
N SER A 176 -12.05 1.01 17.52
CA SER A 176 -11.18 2.18 17.66
C SER A 176 -10.83 2.36 19.15
N PRO A 177 -9.54 2.55 19.49
CA PRO A 177 -9.11 2.64 20.88
C PRO A 177 -9.56 4.00 21.45
N LYS A 178 -10.56 3.98 22.32
CA LYS A 178 -10.91 5.16 23.13
C LYS A 178 -9.70 5.49 24.03
N GLN A 179 -9.02 6.59 23.70
CA GLN A 179 -8.09 7.29 24.58
C GLN A 179 -8.75 7.48 25.95
N LYS A 180 -8.25 6.76 26.97
CA LYS A 180 -8.61 7.00 28.36
C LYS A 180 -7.94 8.29 28.81
N LYS A 181 -8.75 9.34 29.00
CA LYS A 181 -8.39 10.48 29.83
C LYS A 181 -7.99 9.98 31.22
N ILE A 182 -6.75 10.25 31.59
CA ILE A 182 -6.26 10.11 32.95
C ILE A 182 -6.90 11.26 33.73
N ASN A 183 -7.81 10.95 34.65
CA ASN A 183 -8.13 11.87 35.73
C ASN A 183 -7.95 11.12 37.04
N GLY A 184 -7.01 11.61 37.84
CA GLY A 184 -6.59 11.00 39.09
C GLY A 184 -7.65 11.13 40.18
N LYS A 185 -7.80 10.07 40.97
CA LYS A 185 -7.95 10.18 42.42
C LYS A 185 -7.64 8.84 43.04
N GLY A 186 -6.44 8.73 43.58
CA GLY A 186 -6.02 7.59 44.37
C GLY A 186 -6.74 7.58 45.71
N LYS A 187 -7.22 6.40 46.09
CA LYS A 187 -7.26 5.93 47.47
C LYS A 187 -6.88 4.45 47.49
N ASN A 188 -5.62 4.22 47.83
CA ASN A 188 -5.11 3.04 48.54
C ASN A 188 -5.93 2.82 49.83
N LYS A 189 -6.10 1.66 50.44
CA LYS A 189 -5.63 0.26 50.31
C LYS A 189 -6.32 -0.50 51.48
N LYS A 190 -6.18 -1.84 51.50
CA LYS A 190 -6.38 -2.80 52.62
C LYS A 190 -7.76 -3.50 52.61
N ASP A 191 -7.90 -4.81 52.80
CA ASP A 191 -6.99 -5.91 53.19
C ASP A 191 -7.81 -7.23 53.18
N ASP A 192 -7.10 -8.33 52.93
CA ASP A 192 -7.29 -9.76 53.27
C ASP A 192 -8.63 -10.52 53.11
N GLY A 193 -8.49 -11.80 52.70
CA GLY A 193 -9.50 -12.81 52.99
C GLY A 193 -9.58 -13.98 51.99
N LEU A 194 -8.97 -15.10 52.36
CA LEU A 194 -9.09 -16.41 51.73
C LEU A 194 -10.52 -16.97 51.78
N GLY A 195 -10.96 -17.67 50.72
CA GLY A 195 -11.83 -18.85 50.87
C GLY A 195 -13.19 -18.87 50.16
N VAL A 196 -13.32 -19.88 49.29
CA VAL A 196 -14.52 -20.72 49.06
C VAL A 196 -15.60 -20.24 48.08
N ASN A 197 -15.89 -21.16 47.14
CA ASN A 197 -16.98 -21.16 46.18
C ASN A 197 -18.37 -20.96 46.82
N LYS A 198 -19.19 -20.07 46.25
CA LYS A 198 -20.63 -20.32 46.10
C LYS A 198 -21.22 -19.55 44.93
N ALA A 199 -21.98 -20.28 44.13
CA ALA A 199 -22.68 -19.79 42.95
C ALA A 199 -23.82 -18.82 43.29
N SER A 200 -24.06 -17.86 42.41
CA SER A 200 -25.39 -17.32 42.15
C SER A 200 -25.50 -16.79 40.72
N THR A 201 -26.56 -17.27 40.09
CA THR A 201 -26.89 -17.30 38.68
C THR A 201 -27.53 -15.98 38.21
N SER A 202 -27.05 -15.42 37.10
CA SER A 202 -27.84 -14.79 36.02
C SER A 202 -26.86 -14.50 34.87
N GLY A 203 -27.05 -14.76 33.58
CA GLY A 203 -28.22 -15.19 32.84
C GLY A 203 -28.07 -14.72 31.39
N THR A 204 -27.08 -15.21 30.64
CA THR A 204 -27.08 -15.25 29.16
C THR A 204 -26.04 -16.28 28.70
N LYS A 205 -26.43 -17.56 28.66
CA LYS A 205 -25.61 -18.63 28.11
C LYS A 205 -25.38 -18.34 26.62
N ARG A 206 -24.19 -17.85 26.25
CA ARG A 206 -23.73 -17.88 24.85
C ARG A 206 -23.73 -19.34 24.42
N VAL A 207 -24.75 -19.72 23.66
CA VAL A 207 -24.92 -21.08 23.17
C VAL A 207 -23.82 -21.34 22.15
N PHE A 208 -22.75 -22.03 22.56
CA PHE A 208 -21.68 -22.44 21.65
C PHE A 208 -22.27 -23.38 20.58
N LYS A 209 -22.11 -23.03 19.31
CA LYS A 209 -22.57 -23.83 18.16
C LYS A 209 -21.37 -24.58 17.57
N CYS A 210 -21.56 -25.85 17.24
CA CYS A 210 -20.55 -26.66 16.59
C CYS A 210 -20.18 -26.08 15.21
N ASN A 211 -18.89 -25.85 14.95
CA ASN A 211 -18.46 -25.26 13.69
C ASN A 211 -18.72 -26.13 12.45
N HIS A 212 -18.94 -27.44 12.61
CA HIS A 212 -19.23 -28.36 11.50
C HIS A 212 -20.73 -28.49 11.21
N CYS A 213 -21.56 -28.82 12.21
CA CYS A 213 -22.99 -29.06 11.99
C CYS A 213 -23.89 -27.86 12.35
N LYS A 214 -23.31 -26.77 12.87
CA LYS A 214 -23.97 -25.54 13.33
C LYS A 214 -25.03 -25.72 14.42
N LYS A 215 -25.16 -26.93 14.99
CA LYS A 215 -26.06 -27.21 16.12
C LYS A 215 -25.45 -26.74 17.44
N PRO A 216 -26.26 -26.18 18.34
CA PRO A 216 -25.83 -25.76 19.68
C PRO A 216 -25.48 -26.96 20.58
N GLY A 217 -24.69 -26.71 21.62
CA GLY A 217 -24.54 -27.63 22.76
C GLY A 217 -23.38 -28.64 22.68
N HIS A 218 -22.52 -28.56 21.65
CA HIS A 218 -21.29 -29.37 21.57
C HIS A 218 -20.23 -28.68 20.72
N VAL A 219 -18.95 -29.01 20.94
CA VAL A 219 -17.84 -28.52 20.11
C VAL A 219 -17.58 -29.42 18.90
N ARG A 220 -16.81 -28.95 17.91
CA ARG A 220 -16.49 -29.74 16.71
C ARG A 220 -15.88 -31.10 17.04
N LYS A 221 -15.09 -31.19 18.12
CA LYS A 221 -14.47 -32.45 18.59
C LYS A 221 -15.50 -33.50 19.02
N GLU A 222 -16.63 -33.07 19.58
CA GLU A 222 -17.73 -33.91 20.09
C GLU A 222 -18.82 -34.14 19.03
N CYS A 223 -18.64 -33.63 17.81
CA CYS A 223 -19.67 -33.69 16.78
C CYS A 223 -19.69 -35.07 16.10
N THR A 224 -20.73 -35.85 16.36
CA THR A 224 -20.96 -37.17 15.74
C THR A 224 -20.98 -37.11 14.21
N LYS A 225 -21.58 -36.06 13.63
CA LYS A 225 -21.57 -35.82 12.18
C LYS A 225 -20.16 -35.55 11.63
N PHE A 226 -19.33 -34.83 12.38
CA PHE A 226 -17.95 -34.56 11.99
C PHE A 226 -17.10 -35.83 12.03
N ARG A 227 -17.28 -36.66 13.06
CA ARG A 227 -16.62 -37.97 13.18
C ARG A 227 -17.03 -38.92 12.04
N ALA A 228 -18.31 -38.99 11.72
CA ALA A 228 -18.80 -39.78 10.58
C ALA A 228 -18.28 -39.25 9.22
N TRP A 229 -18.18 -37.92 9.06
CA TRP A 229 -17.61 -37.30 7.86
C TRP A 229 -16.12 -37.62 7.70
N LEU A 230 -15.33 -37.60 8.78
CA LEU A 230 -13.93 -38.00 8.78
C LEU A 230 -13.74 -39.48 8.42
N ALA A 231 -14.57 -40.37 8.99
CA ALA A 231 -14.55 -41.80 8.68
C ALA A 231 -14.85 -42.06 7.20
N LYS A 232 -15.84 -41.37 6.63
CA LYS A 232 -16.17 -41.46 5.18
C LYS A 232 -15.08 -40.91 4.27
N LYS A 233 -14.21 -40.02 4.78
CA LYS A 233 -13.09 -39.43 4.05
C LYS A 233 -11.75 -40.13 4.31
N GLY A 234 -11.72 -41.17 5.15
CA GLY A 234 -10.49 -41.87 5.53
C GLY A 234 -9.51 -41.01 6.33
N ILE A 235 -9.98 -39.93 6.96
CA ILE A 235 -9.11 -38.98 7.68
C ILE A 235 -9.08 -39.36 9.17
N PRO A 236 -7.90 -39.65 9.76
CA PRO A 236 -7.80 -39.96 11.19
C PRO A 236 -8.08 -38.74 12.06
N PHE A 237 -8.88 -38.91 13.11
CA PHE A 237 -9.20 -37.86 14.07
C PHE A 237 -8.01 -37.62 15.01
N ARG A 238 -7.40 -36.42 14.98
CA ARG A 238 -6.33 -36.02 15.91
C ARG A 238 -6.90 -35.21 17.08
N GLU A 239 -6.66 -35.66 18.31
CA GLU A 239 -7.23 -35.05 19.53
C GLU A 239 -6.44 -33.85 20.08
N ASP A 240 -5.17 -33.68 19.68
CA ASP A 240 -4.23 -32.76 20.34
C ASP A 240 -3.77 -31.58 19.47
N ALA A 241 -4.29 -30.39 19.78
CA ALA A 241 -3.69 -29.12 19.38
C ALA A 241 -4.05 -28.08 20.45
N GLY A 242 -3.30 -28.09 21.54
CA GLY A 242 -3.59 -27.24 22.70
C GLY A 242 -2.60 -27.32 23.85
N LYS A 243 -1.30 -27.49 23.60
CA LYS A 243 -0.22 -27.19 24.57
C LYS A 243 1.04 -26.75 23.82
N GLY A 244 1.22 -25.44 23.69
CA GLY A 244 2.52 -24.87 23.31
C GLY A 244 3.47 -24.93 24.51
N LYS A 245 4.52 -25.75 24.42
CA LYS A 245 5.66 -25.69 25.34
C LYS A 245 6.50 -24.46 25.01
N LYS A 246 6.79 -23.65 26.03
CA LYS A 246 7.92 -22.71 26.09
C LYS A 246 9.12 -23.49 26.66
N GLU A 247 10.21 -23.58 25.92
CA GLU A 247 11.56 -23.90 26.42
C GLU A 247 12.48 -22.95 25.61
N ALA A 248 13.01 -21.88 26.22
CA ALA A 248 14.24 -21.79 27.02
C ALA A 248 15.49 -21.87 26.15
#